data_AF-A0A4V4HRJ2-F1
#
_entry.id   AF-A0A4V4HRJ2-F1
#
_cell.length_a   1.000
_cell.length_b   1.000
_cell.length_c   1.000
_cell.angle_alpha   90.00
_cell.angle_beta   90.00
_cell.angle_gamma   90.00
#
_symmetry.space_group_name_H-M   'P 1'
#
loop_
_entity.id
_entity.type
_entity.pdbx_description
1 polymer ?
#
loop_
_entity_poly.entity_id
_entity_poly.type
_entity_poly.pdbx_seq_one_letter_code
_entity_poly.pdbx_strand_id
1 'polypeptide(L)'
;MRFTILSTFAALLTYCWFLLKVGQARRKFGVEAPKTTGNADFERIFRVQQNTVEQLVLFLPSLWIFGYYVSDMLAGLLGLGWTAARALYAAEYYADAKTRGPGAALTFLIGIVLLVGGTIGALIKGV
;
A
#
# COMPACT_ATOMS: atom_id res chain seq x y z
N MET A 1 5.60 19.86 -3.59
CA MET A 1 4.87 18.59 -3.68
C MET A 1 5.49 17.60 -4.68
N ARG A 2 6.76 17.77 -5.11
CA ARG A 2 7.39 16.89 -6.09
C ARG A 2 7.58 15.48 -5.52
N PHE A 3 8.06 15.39 -4.29
CA PHE A 3 8.38 14.10 -3.67
C PHE A 3 7.12 13.31 -3.29
N THR A 4 6.08 14.02 -2.86
CA THR A 4 4.72 13.48 -2.64
C THR A 4 4.14 12.87 -3.92
N ILE A 5 4.28 13.56 -5.05
CA ILE A 5 3.83 13.07 -6.37
C ILE A 5 4.60 11.82 -6.79
N LEU A 6 5.94 11.84 -6.70
CA LEU A 6 6.76 10.69 -7.08
C LEU A 6 6.45 9.45 -6.22
N SER A 7 6.15 9.65 -4.94
CA SER A 7 5.78 8.54 -4.05
C SER A 7 4.38 8.02 -4.32
N THR A 8 3.44 8.90 -4.68
CA THR A 8 2.12 8.49 -5.18
C THR A 8 2.27 7.63 -6.43
N PHE A 9 3.10 8.06 -7.39
CA PHE A 9 3.37 7.31 -8.61
C PHE A 9 3.97 5.93 -8.32
N ALA A 10 4.96 5.85 -7.42
CA ALA A 10 5.56 4.57 -7.02
C ALA A 10 4.54 3.60 -6.42
N ALA A 11 3.69 4.08 -5.49
CA ALA A 11 2.66 3.27 -4.86
C ALA A 11 1.62 2.73 -5.87
N LEU A 12 1.18 3.59 -6.81
CA LEU A 12 0.25 3.19 -7.87
C LEU A 12 0.89 2.18 -8.84
N LEU A 13 2.16 2.35 -9.19
CA LEU A 13 2.89 1.40 -10.02
C LEU A 13 2.98 0.02 -9.35
N THR A 14 3.27 -0.03 -8.05
CA THR A 14 3.25 -1.27 -7.25
C THR A 14 1.86 -1.91 -7.22
N TYR A 15 0.79 -1.11 -7.11
CA TYR A 15 -0.57 -1.65 -7.16
C TYR A 15 -0.95 -2.23 -8.53
N CYS A 16 -0.57 -1.54 -9.63
CA CYS A 16 -0.71 -2.06 -10.98
C CYS A 16 0.03 -3.40 -11.16
N TRP A 17 1.23 -3.52 -10.59
CA TRP A 17 1.96 -4.79 -10.57
C TRP A 17 1.19 -5.90 -9.85
N PHE A 18 0.56 -5.62 -8.71
CA PHE A 18 -0.28 -6.61 -8.01
C PHE A 18 -1.54 -6.99 -8.81
N LEU A 19 -2.16 -6.05 -9.53
CA LEU A 19 -3.26 -6.37 -10.45
C LEU A 19 -2.80 -7.35 -11.55
N LEU A 20 -1.64 -7.12 -12.15
CA LEU A 20 -1.06 -8.03 -13.14
C LEU A 20 -0.78 -9.42 -12.54
N LYS A 21 -0.26 -9.48 -11.31
CA LYS A 21 -0.04 -10.75 -10.60
C LYS A 21 -1.33 -11.53 -10.37
N VAL A 22 -2.43 -10.87 -10.00
CA VAL A 22 -3.74 -11.51 -9.88
C VAL A 22 -4.20 -12.06 -11.23
N GLY A 23 -4.10 -11.27 -12.31
CA GLY A 23 -4.47 -11.72 -13.66
C GLY A 23 -3.68 -12.96 -14.11
N GLN A 24 -2.36 -12.98 -13.84
CA GLN A 24 -1.50 -14.13 -14.10
C GLN A 24 -1.89 -15.34 -13.25
N ALA A 25 -2.17 -15.13 -11.95
CA ALA A 25 -2.55 -16.19 -11.02
C ALA A 25 -3.90 -16.84 -11.40
N ARG A 26 -4.88 -16.05 -11.87
CA ARG A 26 -6.16 -16.59 -12.37
C ARG A 26 -5.94 -17.63 -13.46
N ARG A 27 -5.11 -17.30 -14.45
CA ARG A 27 -4.76 -18.22 -15.54
C ARG A 27 -3.99 -19.43 -15.04
N LYS A 28 -2.97 -19.20 -14.20
CA LYS A 28 -2.09 -20.26 -13.68
C LYS A 28 -2.84 -21.30 -12.85
N PHE A 29 -3.82 -20.88 -12.05
CA PHE A 29 -4.54 -21.74 -11.10
C PHE A 29 -5.97 -22.08 -11.54
N GLY A 30 -6.39 -21.69 -12.76
CA GLY A 30 -7.72 -21.99 -13.27
C GLY A 30 -8.88 -21.33 -12.51
N VAL A 31 -8.66 -20.13 -11.94
CA VAL A 31 -9.68 -19.40 -11.18
C VAL A 31 -10.34 -18.33 -12.04
N GLU A 32 -11.40 -18.73 -12.74
CA GLU A 32 -12.18 -17.85 -13.61
C GLU A 32 -13.00 -16.82 -12.82
N ALA A 33 -13.12 -15.61 -13.37
CA ALA A 33 -14.01 -14.60 -12.82
C ALA A 33 -15.48 -15.12 -12.87
N PRO A 34 -16.33 -14.81 -11.87
CA PRO A 34 -16.11 -13.88 -10.75
C PRO A 34 -15.47 -14.51 -9.50
N LYS A 35 -14.99 -15.76 -9.57
CA LYS A 35 -14.47 -16.46 -8.37
C LYS A 35 -13.27 -15.74 -7.78
N THR A 36 -13.24 -15.69 -6.45
CA THR A 36 -12.14 -15.13 -5.64
C THR A 36 -11.55 -16.16 -4.68
N THR A 37 -11.97 -17.42 -4.79
CA THR A 37 -11.52 -18.55 -3.98
C THR A 37 -11.15 -19.73 -4.89
N GLY A 38 -10.27 -20.62 -4.41
CA GLY A 38 -9.78 -21.77 -5.17
C GLY A 38 -8.43 -22.27 -4.64
N ASN A 39 -7.36 -22.07 -5.40
CA ASN A 39 -6.02 -22.45 -4.96
C ASN A 39 -5.51 -21.49 -3.85
N ALA A 40 -4.90 -22.04 -2.80
CA ALA A 40 -4.41 -21.24 -1.67
C ALA A 40 -3.38 -20.16 -2.08
N ASP A 41 -2.50 -20.44 -3.03
CA ASP A 41 -1.52 -19.45 -3.53
C ASP A 41 -2.21 -18.35 -4.35
N PHE A 42 -3.23 -18.71 -5.15
CA PHE A 42 -4.08 -17.72 -5.81
C PHE A 42 -4.75 -16.80 -4.78
N GLU A 43 -5.34 -17.37 -3.73
CA GLU A 43 -6.02 -16.60 -2.69
C GLU A 43 -5.06 -15.65 -1.99
N ARG A 44 -3.84 -16.08 -1.66
CA ARG A 44 -2.81 -15.18 -1.08
C ARG A 44 -2.47 -14.03 -2.04
N ILE A 45 -2.27 -14.31 -3.33
CA ILE A 45 -2.01 -13.27 -4.34
C ILE A 45 -3.17 -12.28 -4.46
N PHE A 46 -4.40 -12.80 -4.51
CA PHE A 46 -5.62 -11.99 -4.55
C PHE A 46 -5.77 -11.13 -3.29
N ARG A 47 -5.54 -11.69 -2.10
CA ARG A 47 -5.61 -10.97 -0.81
C ARG A 47 -4.56 -9.88 -0.68
N VAL A 48 -3.36 -10.06 -1.24
CA VAL A 48 -2.34 -8.99 -1.28
C VAL A 48 -2.81 -7.82 -2.13
N GLN A 49 -3.34 -8.06 -3.32
CA GLN A 49 -3.87 -6.99 -4.17
C GLN A 49 -5.06 -6.29 -3.51
N GLN A 50 -6.04 -7.03 -3.00
CA GLN A 50 -7.19 -6.47 -2.31
C GLN A 50 -6.78 -5.66 -1.07
N ASN A 51 -5.95 -6.22 -0.20
CA ASN A 51 -5.50 -5.46 0.98
C ASN A 51 -4.69 -4.21 0.59
N THR A 52 -3.95 -4.24 -0.52
CA THR A 52 -3.23 -3.04 -0.99
C THR A 52 -4.21 -1.95 -1.43
N VAL A 53 -5.32 -2.28 -2.10
CA VAL A 53 -6.32 -1.27 -2.47
C VAL A 53 -6.98 -0.65 -1.25
N GLU A 54 -7.30 -1.46 -0.24
CA GLU A 54 -7.84 -0.98 1.04
C GLU A 54 -6.87 -0.02 1.74
N GLN A 55 -5.57 -0.35 1.73
CA GLN A 55 -4.54 0.50 2.33
C GLN A 55 -4.27 1.78 1.52
N LEU A 56 -4.39 1.75 0.18
CA LEU A 56 -4.24 2.94 -0.67
C LEU A 56 -5.27 4.02 -0.35
N VAL A 57 -6.52 3.63 -0.02
CA VAL A 57 -7.59 4.55 0.35
C VAL A 57 -7.21 5.39 1.58
N LEU A 58 -6.50 4.80 2.54
CA LEU A 58 -5.97 5.52 3.71
C LEU A 58 -4.67 6.27 3.39
N PHE A 59 -3.75 5.60 2.70
CA PHE A 59 -2.39 6.10 2.47
C PHE A 59 -2.36 7.37 1.61
N LEU A 60 -3.05 7.39 0.47
CA LEU A 60 -2.95 8.50 -0.48
C LEU A 60 -3.44 9.83 0.13
N PRO A 61 -4.64 9.94 0.74
CA PRO A 61 -5.04 11.17 1.39
C PRO A 61 -4.08 11.59 2.50
N SER A 62 -3.65 10.63 3.34
CA SER A 62 -2.74 10.89 4.46
C SER A 62 -1.38 11.44 3.99
N LEU A 63 -0.83 10.87 2.91
CA LEU A 63 0.41 11.30 2.28
C LEU A 63 0.31 12.76 1.80
N TRP A 64 -0.80 13.11 1.14
CA TRP A 64 -0.99 14.44 0.59
C TRP A 64 -1.23 15.49 1.67
N ILE A 65 -2.02 15.17 2.70
CA ILE A 65 -2.20 16.04 3.87
C ILE A 65 -0.85 16.29 4.54
N PHE A 66 -0.06 15.24 4.81
CA PHE A 66 1.27 15.39 5.41
C PHE A 66 2.23 16.18 4.54
N GLY A 67 2.28 15.89 3.23
CA GLY A 67 3.18 16.58 2.31
C GLY A 67 2.88 18.08 2.20
N TYR A 68 1.61 18.45 2.24
CA TYR A 68 1.18 19.84 2.15
C TYR A 68 1.40 20.60 3.46
N TYR A 69 0.93 20.05 4.58
CA TYR A 69 0.95 20.76 5.86
C TYR A 69 2.24 20.57 6.66
N VAL A 70 2.98 19.49 6.47
CA VAL A 70 4.19 19.19 7.26
C VAL A 70 5.45 19.36 6.41
N SER A 71 5.70 18.46 5.47
CA SER A 71 6.91 18.49 4.63
C SER A 71 6.79 17.56 3.43
N ASP A 72 6.96 18.12 2.23
CA ASP A 72 6.98 17.36 0.96
C ASP A 72 8.10 16.30 0.94
N MET A 73 9.30 16.64 1.39
CA MET A 73 10.45 15.72 1.40
C MET A 73 10.21 14.53 2.33
N LEU A 74 9.72 14.78 3.54
CA LEU A 74 9.42 13.72 4.51
C LEU A 74 8.23 12.86 4.07
N ALA A 75 7.19 13.47 3.49
CA ALA A 75 6.11 12.71 2.85
C ALA A 75 6.66 11.77 1.78
N GLY A 76 7.59 12.25 0.95
CA GLY A 76 8.24 11.42 -0.06
C GLY A 76 8.96 10.20 0.53
N LEU A 77 9.80 10.41 1.54
CA LEU A 77 10.54 9.33 2.20
C LEU A 77 9.60 8.30 2.84
N LEU A 78 8.59 8.77 3.58
CA LEU A 78 7.58 7.90 4.19
C LEU A 78 6.76 7.16 3.13
N GLY A 79 6.41 7.81 2.02
CA GLY A 79 5.67 7.19 0.93
C GLY A 79 6.45 6.09 0.19
N LEU A 80 7.75 6.28 0.00
CA LEU A 80 8.63 5.22 -0.50
C LEU A 80 8.77 4.09 0.52
N GLY A 81 8.90 4.41 1.81
CA GLY A 81 8.90 3.44 2.90
C GLY A 81 7.62 2.60 2.94
N TRP A 82 6.46 3.23 2.76
CA TRP A 82 5.16 2.55 2.67
C TRP A 82 5.12 1.60 1.47
N THR A 83 5.64 2.03 0.31
CA THR A 83 5.72 1.21 -0.90
C THR A 83 6.62 -0.01 -0.69
N ALA A 84 7.77 0.17 -0.04
CA ALA A 84 8.66 -0.93 0.34
C ALA A 84 7.99 -1.89 1.34
N ALA A 85 7.24 -1.38 2.32
CA ALA A 85 6.46 -2.18 3.25
C ALA A 85 5.38 -3.02 2.55
N ARG A 86 4.74 -2.51 1.48
CA ARG A 86 3.81 -3.29 0.65
C ARG A 86 4.51 -4.40 -0.12
N ALA A 87 5.72 -4.15 -0.64
CA ALA A 87 6.50 -5.18 -1.31
C ALA A 87 6.92 -6.29 -0.33
N LEU A 88 7.34 -5.93 0.88
CA LEU A 88 7.63 -6.89 1.96
C LEU A 88 6.39 -7.71 2.34
N TYR A 89 5.27 -7.03 2.61
CA TYR A 89 4.00 -7.68 2.92
C TYR A 89 3.58 -8.68 1.84
N ALA A 90 3.74 -8.30 0.57
CA ALA A 90 3.45 -9.19 -0.55
C ALA A 90 4.37 -10.42 -0.55
N ALA A 91 5.67 -10.23 -0.40
CA ALA A 91 6.65 -11.31 -0.37
C ALA A 91 6.38 -12.30 0.78
N GLU A 92 6.12 -11.78 1.99
CA GLU A 92 5.76 -12.58 3.16
C GLU A 92 4.48 -13.37 2.91
N TYR A 93 3.40 -12.71 2.47
CA TYR A 93 2.11 -13.36 2.28
C TYR A 93 2.15 -14.39 1.13
N TYR A 94 2.93 -14.14 0.06
CA TYR A 94 3.09 -15.14 -0.99
C TYR A 94 3.79 -16.41 -0.48
N ALA A 95 4.78 -16.26 0.41
CA ALA A 95 5.48 -17.38 1.02
C ALA A 95 4.60 -18.14 2.02
N ASP A 96 4.02 -17.43 3.00
CA ASP A 96 3.09 -18.00 3.97
C ASP A 96 2.12 -16.92 4.49
N ALA A 97 0.83 -17.24 4.54
CA ALA A 97 -0.18 -16.35 5.11
C ALA A 97 0.09 -15.96 6.58
N LYS A 98 0.85 -16.77 7.32
CA LYS A 98 1.18 -16.51 8.73
C LYS A 98 2.32 -15.51 8.92
N THR A 99 3.17 -15.31 7.92
CA THR A 99 4.39 -14.47 8.05
C THR A 99 4.16 -13.02 7.64
N ARG A 100 2.98 -12.67 7.11
CA ARG A 100 2.60 -11.31 6.62
C ARG A 100 2.59 -10.18 7.66
N GLY A 101 2.92 -10.47 8.92
CA GLY A 101 2.78 -9.56 10.05
C GLY A 101 3.67 -8.32 9.96
N PRO A 102 5.00 -8.47 9.76
CA PRO A 102 5.93 -7.35 9.77
C PRO A 102 5.64 -6.32 8.67
N GLY A 103 5.45 -6.75 7.42
CA GLY A 103 5.09 -5.85 6.32
C GLY A 103 3.77 -5.13 6.55
N ALA A 104 2.77 -5.82 7.12
CA ALA A 104 1.48 -5.23 7.47
C ALA A 104 1.61 -4.18 8.58
N ALA A 105 2.35 -4.48 9.65
CA ALA A 105 2.55 -3.57 10.76
C ALA A 105 3.29 -2.30 10.33
N LEU A 106 4.34 -2.44 9.51
CA LEU A 106 5.08 -1.31 8.97
C LEU A 106 4.21 -0.45 8.04
N THR A 107 3.41 -1.07 7.17
CA THR A 107 2.43 -0.37 6.31
C THR A 107 1.50 0.50 7.16
N PHE A 108 0.93 -0.08 8.23
CA PHE A 108 -0.02 0.59 9.09
C PHE A 108 0.63 1.73 9.89
N LEU A 109 1.80 1.48 10.48
CA LEU A 109 2.53 2.49 11.25
C LEU A 109 2.83 3.73 10.41
N ILE A 110 3.34 3.55 9.18
CA ILE A 110 3.62 4.66 8.28
C ILE A 110 2.32 5.42 7.93
N GLY A 111 1.23 4.68 7.67
CA GLY A 111 -0.08 5.28 7.42
C GLY A 111 -0.56 6.16 8.58
N ILE A 112 -0.41 5.71 9.83
CA ILE A 112 -0.78 6.47 11.03
C ILE A 112 0.11 7.72 11.20
N VAL A 113 1.42 7.59 11.00
CA VAL A 113 2.34 8.74 11.08
C VAL A 113 1.96 9.81 10.05
N LEU A 114 1.67 9.41 8.82
CA LEU A 114 1.23 10.34 7.77
C LEU A 114 -0.11 10.99 8.12
N LEU A 115 -1.10 10.19 8.54
CA LEU A 115 -2.44 10.71 8.85
C LEU A 115 -2.40 11.68 10.03
N VAL A 116 -1.93 11.20 11.19
CA VAL A 116 -1.94 11.98 12.43
C VAL A 116 -0.99 13.17 12.33
N GLY A 117 0.22 12.97 11.81
CA GLY A 117 1.18 14.05 11.62
C GLY A 117 0.66 15.11 10.64
N GLY A 118 0.03 14.68 9.56
CA GLY A 118 -0.59 15.58 8.58
C GLY A 118 -1.75 16.38 9.19
N THR A 119 -2.64 15.72 9.92
CA THR A 119 -3.77 16.38 10.60
C THR A 119 -3.29 17.38 11.65
N ILE A 120 -2.31 17.03 12.48
CA ILE A 120 -1.72 17.96 13.45
C ILE A 120 -1.09 19.15 12.74
N GLY A 121 -0.34 18.91 11.66
CA GLY A 121 0.23 19.98 10.83
C GLY A 121 -0.85 20.92 10.28
N ALA A 122 -1.97 20.38 9.82
CA ALA A 122 -3.09 21.16 9.31
C ALA A 122 -3.76 22.02 10.39
N LEU A 123 -3.89 21.49 11.61
CA LEU A 123 -4.46 22.23 12.74
C LEU A 123 -3.54 23.36 13.23
N ILE A 124 -2.24 23.12 13.30
CA ILE A 124 -1.26 24.11 13.81
C ILE A 124 -1.03 25.22 12.78
N LYS A 125 -0.96 24.87 11.48
CA LYS A 125 -0.78 25.84 10.39
C LYS A 125 -2.11 26.37 9.84
N GLY A 126 -3.19 26.27 10.61
CA GLY A 126 -4.52 26.69 10.18
C GLY A 126 -4.58 28.18 9.85
N VAL A 127 -4.51 28.49 8.55
CA VAL A 127 -4.61 29.80 7.85
C VAL A 127 -3.55 30.83 8.22
#